data_AF-A0A957M635-F1
#
_entry.id   AF-A0A957M635-F1
#
_cell.length_a   1.000
_cell.length_b   1.000
_cell.length_c   1.000
_cell.angle_alpha   90.00
_cell.angle_beta   90.00
_cell.angle_gamma   90.00
#
_symmetry.space_group_name_H-M   'P 1'
#
loop_
_entity.id
_entity.type
_entity.pdbx_description
1 polymer ?
#
loop_
_entity_poly.entity_id
_entity_poly.type
_entity_poly.pdbx_seq_one_letter_code
_entity_poly.pdbx_strand_id
1 'polypeptide(L)'
;PEFAAQAVFDPALDDLIDAIWQENSGGLAWHLLALAQRGELGQEPKQVLRELLSLSVGHSKSKVPVAVLNDPPALRRALVRAVTSDLHALYAEQQAQKGKHAARPLDHAAEQARMSPTRAVQPLPPDAFGWLTDGRLALAELAEDAIDTVRALRAADALRQRGAVLETSGHYQVFVDRHRGNSLYALRLGRERLYLLELSDPISAGEANIAGSEVERTGDLRISFHRGSFSAPGAIDHAARCAALVVLDIQRDVIESFERTNTPRELKPATEMMIYLEETEDDPSFVHLVKQEIARLDAGIADRVRPTPSLATVNPEERARYLAAQPLAWALPLRKELLAHMARTGFTAERVDADHAFTNVRLAELGAGEVLVQAGTPAAFVYVPLGPGLSIFPLGGYHSFPAEPWLLLGATGVGGGAERSATIVAER
;
A
#
# COMPACT_ATOMS: atom_id res chain seq x y z
N PRO A 1 -22.48 -0.79 0.53
CA PRO A 1 -21.82 -0.92 1.85
C PRO A 1 -22.81 -0.57 2.98
N GLU A 2 -23.64 0.45 2.75
CA GLU A 2 -24.74 0.87 3.62
C GLU A 2 -25.73 -0.26 3.90
N PHE A 3 -26.05 -1.09 2.90
CA PHE A 3 -26.89 -2.28 3.11
C PHE A 3 -26.30 -3.21 4.18
N ALA A 4 -25.00 -3.49 4.12
CA ALA A 4 -24.34 -4.35 5.10
C ALA A 4 -24.36 -3.72 6.50
N ALA A 5 -24.08 -2.41 6.57
CA ALA A 5 -24.14 -1.65 7.82
C ALA A 5 -25.54 -1.56 8.44
N GLN A 6 -26.60 -1.58 7.62
CA GLN A 6 -27.99 -1.67 8.08
C GLN A 6 -28.38 -3.10 8.46
N ALA A 7 -27.91 -4.10 7.70
CA ALA A 7 -28.34 -5.48 7.84
C ALA A 7 -28.04 -6.06 9.23
N VAL A 8 -26.93 -5.64 9.86
CA VAL A 8 -26.53 -6.10 11.20
C VAL A 8 -27.51 -5.70 12.31
N PHE A 9 -28.47 -4.82 12.04
CA PHE A 9 -29.55 -4.50 12.97
C PHE A 9 -30.86 -5.24 12.64
N ASP A 10 -30.95 -5.91 11.50
CA ASP A 10 -32.13 -6.72 11.15
C ASP A 10 -32.23 -7.98 12.01
N PRO A 11 -33.41 -8.28 12.57
CA PRO A 11 -33.67 -9.54 13.27
C PRO A 11 -33.29 -10.80 12.49
N ALA A 12 -33.31 -10.74 11.15
CA ALA A 12 -32.89 -11.84 10.29
C ALA A 12 -31.39 -12.19 10.42
N LEU A 13 -30.57 -11.32 11.02
CA LEU A 13 -29.17 -11.60 11.34
C LEU A 13 -28.94 -11.92 12.83
N ASP A 14 -29.98 -12.06 13.65
CA ASP A 14 -29.84 -12.33 15.09
C ASP A 14 -29.05 -13.61 15.36
N ASP A 15 -29.29 -14.68 14.60
CA ASP A 15 -28.55 -15.95 14.72
C ASP A 15 -27.04 -15.76 14.49
N LEU A 16 -26.66 -14.89 13.54
CA LEU A 16 -25.25 -14.58 13.26
C LEU A 16 -24.64 -13.74 14.40
N ILE A 17 -25.38 -12.75 14.89
CA ILE A 17 -24.93 -11.92 16.02
C ILE A 17 -24.76 -12.77 17.28
N ASP A 18 -25.68 -13.70 17.52
CA ASP A 18 -25.62 -14.63 18.64
C ASP A 18 -24.48 -15.63 18.49
N ALA A 19 -24.18 -16.12 17.28
CA ALA A 19 -23.00 -16.95 17.05
C ALA A 19 -21.70 -16.21 17.39
N ILE A 20 -21.51 -15.00 16.84
CA ILE A 20 -20.34 -14.14 17.15
C ILE A 20 -20.22 -13.90 18.66
N TRP A 21 -21.36 -13.65 19.31
CA TRP A 21 -21.42 -13.39 20.74
C TRP A 21 -21.07 -14.61 21.60
N GLN A 22 -21.66 -15.77 21.29
CA GLN A 22 -21.50 -17.01 22.05
C GLN A 22 -20.10 -17.60 21.87
N GLU A 23 -19.55 -17.55 20.66
CA GLU A 23 -18.18 -17.99 20.37
C GLU A 23 -17.13 -17.01 20.93
N ASN A 24 -17.56 -15.82 21.36
CA ASN A 24 -16.68 -14.74 21.76
C ASN A 24 -15.62 -14.47 20.66
N SER A 25 -16.07 -14.38 19.41
CA SER A 25 -15.17 -14.24 18.26
C SER A 25 -14.29 -13.00 18.43
N GLY A 26 -12.97 -13.18 18.40
CA GLY A 26 -12.01 -12.10 18.60
C GLY A 26 -12.00 -11.49 20.01
N GLY A 27 -12.64 -12.11 21.00
CA GLY A 27 -12.71 -11.59 22.37
C GLY A 27 -13.73 -10.47 22.61
N LEU A 28 -14.56 -10.14 21.60
CA LEU A 28 -15.44 -8.97 21.62
C LEU A 28 -16.50 -9.04 22.73
N ALA A 29 -17.17 -10.18 22.89
CA ALA A 29 -18.25 -10.32 23.87
C ALA A 29 -17.75 -10.12 25.29
N TRP A 30 -16.61 -10.74 25.64
CA TRP A 30 -15.99 -10.56 26.96
C TRP A 30 -15.53 -9.13 27.20
N HIS A 31 -14.92 -8.48 26.20
CA HIS A 31 -14.47 -7.10 26.33
C HIS A 31 -15.63 -6.13 26.59
N LEU A 32 -16.71 -6.23 25.80
CA LEU A 32 -17.89 -5.38 25.96
C LEU A 32 -18.63 -5.65 27.27
N LEU A 33 -18.73 -6.92 27.70
CA LEU A 33 -19.27 -7.28 29.01
C LEU A 33 -18.45 -6.69 30.16
N ALA A 34 -17.12 -6.73 30.07
CA ALA A 34 -16.23 -6.16 31.08
C ALA A 34 -16.38 -4.63 31.17
N LEU A 35 -16.53 -3.94 30.04
CA LEU A 35 -16.82 -2.50 30.02
C LEU A 35 -18.19 -2.19 30.67
N ALA A 36 -19.23 -2.94 30.33
CA ALA A 36 -20.55 -2.77 30.94
C ALA A 36 -20.55 -3.05 32.46
N GLN A 37 -19.85 -4.09 32.91
CA GLN A 37 -19.72 -4.42 34.35
C GLN A 37 -19.03 -3.30 35.14
N ARG A 38 -18.11 -2.56 34.51
CA ARG A 38 -17.46 -1.38 35.09
C ARG A 38 -18.30 -0.10 35.02
N GLY A 39 -19.50 -0.17 34.42
CA GLY A 39 -20.35 1.00 34.18
C GLY A 39 -19.82 1.91 33.06
N GLU A 40 -18.91 1.40 32.22
CA GLU A 40 -18.31 2.20 31.15
C GLU A 40 -19.24 2.32 29.93
N LEU A 41 -20.06 1.30 29.64
CA LEU A 41 -21.01 1.38 28.53
C LEU A 41 -22.36 1.97 28.97
N GLY A 42 -22.82 3.00 28.26
CA GLY A 42 -24.17 3.55 28.40
C GLY A 42 -25.26 2.77 27.65
N GLN A 43 -24.87 1.72 26.94
CA GLN A 43 -25.74 0.91 26.07
C GLN A 43 -25.56 -0.58 26.38
N GLU A 44 -26.52 -1.40 25.92
CA GLU A 44 -26.43 -2.85 26.04
C GLU A 44 -25.26 -3.39 25.18
N PRO A 45 -24.43 -4.33 25.69
CA PRO A 45 -23.25 -4.80 24.99
C PRO A 45 -23.48 -5.38 23.58
N LYS A 46 -24.55 -6.17 23.36
CA LYS A 46 -24.85 -6.69 22.01
C LYS A 46 -25.26 -5.58 21.04
N GLN A 47 -25.91 -4.51 21.51
CA GLN A 47 -26.15 -3.31 20.70
C GLN A 47 -24.82 -2.69 20.24
N VAL A 48 -23.84 -2.53 21.13
CA VAL A 48 -22.51 -2.02 20.77
C VAL A 48 -21.79 -2.94 19.78
N LEU A 49 -21.95 -4.26 19.90
CA LEU A 49 -21.44 -5.21 18.90
C LEU A 49 -22.04 -4.96 17.50
N ARG A 50 -23.36 -4.73 17.38
CA ARG A 50 -23.98 -4.40 16.09
C ARG A 50 -23.45 -3.09 15.52
N GLU A 51 -23.27 -2.08 16.38
CA GLU A 51 -22.66 -0.82 16.01
C GLU A 51 -21.22 -1.02 15.48
N LEU A 52 -20.40 -1.83 16.14
CA LEU A 52 -19.06 -2.20 15.67
C LEU A 52 -19.10 -2.87 14.28
N LEU A 53 -20.00 -3.84 14.06
CA LEU A 53 -20.13 -4.52 12.76
C LEU A 53 -20.62 -3.57 11.64
N SER A 54 -21.37 -2.53 12.00
CA SER A 54 -21.82 -1.52 11.04
C SER A 54 -20.68 -0.64 10.49
N LEU A 55 -19.50 -0.63 11.15
CA LEU A 55 -18.28 -0.01 10.63
C LEU A 55 -17.81 -0.61 9.30
N SER A 56 -18.41 -1.72 8.85
CA SER A 56 -18.24 -2.24 7.48
C SER A 56 -18.48 -1.17 6.39
N VAL A 57 -19.30 -0.15 6.65
CA VAL A 57 -19.42 1.01 5.72
C VAL A 57 -18.13 1.81 5.58
N GLY A 58 -17.27 1.80 6.60
CA GLY A 58 -15.97 2.45 6.66
C GLY A 58 -14.98 1.96 5.60
N HIS A 59 -15.21 0.78 5.01
CA HIS A 59 -14.46 0.29 3.84
C HIS A 59 -14.68 1.15 2.59
N SER A 60 -15.79 1.90 2.49
CA SER A 60 -16.09 2.70 1.31
C SER A 60 -15.47 4.09 1.40
N LYS A 61 -14.37 4.31 0.68
CA LYS A 61 -13.68 5.62 0.61
C LYS A 61 -14.59 6.77 0.19
N SER A 62 -15.56 6.49 -0.69
CA SER A 62 -16.53 7.48 -1.16
C SER A 62 -17.57 7.90 -0.12
N LYS A 63 -17.81 7.06 0.90
CA LYS A 63 -18.81 7.29 1.95
C LYS A 63 -18.18 7.72 3.26
N VAL A 64 -17.03 7.13 3.58
CA VAL A 64 -16.22 7.44 4.76
C VAL A 64 -14.81 7.79 4.27
N PRO A 65 -14.58 9.03 3.78
CA PRO A 65 -13.24 9.48 3.43
C PRO A 65 -12.36 9.53 4.69
N VAL A 66 -11.03 9.57 4.51
CA VAL A 66 -10.06 9.58 5.62
C VAL A 66 -10.36 10.66 6.65
N ALA A 67 -10.70 11.88 6.21
CA ALA A 67 -11.07 12.98 7.10
C ALA A 67 -12.28 12.67 7.99
N VAL A 68 -13.23 11.85 7.53
CA VAL A 68 -14.37 11.40 8.35
C VAL A 68 -13.96 10.24 9.24
N LEU A 69 -13.12 9.31 8.75
CA LEU A 69 -12.62 8.18 9.53
C LEU A 69 -11.79 8.64 10.74
N ASN A 70 -11.01 9.72 10.59
CA ASN A 70 -10.14 10.30 11.62
C ASN A 70 -10.84 11.31 12.54
N ASP A 71 -12.13 11.59 12.32
CA ASP A 71 -12.95 12.48 13.16
C ASP A 71 -14.08 11.65 13.78
N PRO A 72 -13.92 11.12 15.02
CA PRO A 72 -14.92 10.26 15.62
C PRO A 72 -16.33 10.89 15.70
N PRO A 73 -16.50 12.19 16.03
CA PRO A 73 -17.78 12.88 15.85
C PRO A 73 -18.36 12.85 14.43
N ALA A 74 -17.54 13.07 13.40
CA ALA A 74 -18.00 12.97 12.01
C ALA A 74 -18.34 11.53 11.61
N LEU A 75 -17.52 10.57 12.02
CA LEU A 75 -17.76 9.14 11.80
C LEU A 75 -19.08 8.70 12.43
N ARG A 76 -19.34 9.09 13.68
CA ARG A 76 -20.61 8.85 14.36
C ARG A 76 -21.80 9.35 13.54
N ARG A 77 -21.75 10.60 13.06
CA ARG A 77 -22.82 11.17 12.20
C ARG A 77 -23.00 10.38 10.91
N ALA A 78 -21.89 9.96 10.28
CA ALA A 78 -21.93 9.17 9.06
C ALA A 78 -22.57 7.79 9.27
N LEU A 79 -22.25 7.10 10.38
CA LEU A 79 -22.81 5.80 10.74
C LEU A 79 -24.30 5.88 11.07
N VAL A 80 -24.70 6.84 11.92
CA VAL A 80 -26.11 7.07 12.24
C VAL A 80 -26.90 7.32 10.96
N ARG A 81 -26.40 8.19 10.07
CA ARG A 81 -27.04 8.45 8.78
C ARG A 81 -27.12 7.20 7.91
N ALA A 82 -26.03 6.44 7.80
CA ALA A 82 -25.99 5.24 6.99
C ALA A 82 -26.99 4.18 7.46
N VAL A 83 -27.19 4.04 8.77
CA VAL A 83 -28.10 3.03 9.35
C VAL A 83 -29.56 3.48 9.34
N THR A 84 -29.82 4.77 9.54
CA THR A 84 -31.19 5.30 9.69
C THR A 84 -31.83 5.83 8.40
N SER A 85 -31.05 6.03 7.34
CA SER A 85 -31.59 6.52 6.08
C SER A 85 -32.14 5.38 5.21
N ASP A 86 -33.22 5.66 4.50
CA ASP A 86 -33.75 4.76 3.48
C ASP A 86 -32.70 4.49 2.40
N LEU A 87 -32.53 3.21 2.05
CA LEU A 87 -31.47 2.78 1.13
C LEU A 87 -31.70 3.31 -0.30
N HIS A 88 -32.96 3.46 -0.73
CA HIS A 88 -33.27 4.04 -2.03
C HIS A 88 -33.00 5.54 -2.06
N ALA A 89 -33.30 6.25 -0.97
CA ALA A 89 -32.95 7.66 -0.83
C ALA A 89 -31.44 7.87 -0.89
N LEU A 90 -30.65 7.09 -0.13
CA LEU A 90 -29.20 7.12 -0.17
C LEU A 90 -28.64 6.81 -1.58
N TYR A 91 -29.24 5.86 -2.27
CA TYR A 91 -28.86 5.51 -3.64
C TYR A 91 -29.21 6.62 -4.64
N ALA A 92 -30.40 7.21 -4.55
CA ALA A 92 -30.84 8.31 -5.41
C ALA A 92 -29.97 9.55 -5.24
N GLU A 93 -29.60 9.91 -4.00
CA GLU A 93 -28.64 10.97 -3.73
C GLU A 93 -27.27 10.69 -4.34
N GLN A 94 -26.80 9.45 -4.23
CA GLN A 94 -25.53 9.04 -4.83
C GLN A 94 -25.57 9.16 -6.37
N GLN A 95 -26.67 8.76 -7.00
CA GLN A 95 -26.86 8.91 -8.44
C GLN A 95 -26.95 10.38 -8.85
N ALA A 96 -27.61 11.23 -8.06
CA ALA A 96 -27.65 12.67 -8.30
C ALA A 96 -26.26 13.32 -8.19
N GLN A 97 -25.44 12.88 -7.23
CA GLN A 97 -24.04 13.34 -7.09
C GLN A 97 -23.16 12.85 -8.25
N LYS A 98 -23.32 11.60 -8.71
CA LYS A 98 -22.62 11.07 -9.89
C LYS A 98 -23.06 11.74 -11.20
N GLY A 99 -24.36 12.00 -11.36
CA GLY A 99 -24.95 12.67 -12.53
C GLY A 99 -24.55 14.14 -12.67
N LYS A 100 -24.15 14.81 -11.57
CA LYS A 100 -23.50 16.14 -11.64
C LYS A 100 -22.09 16.09 -12.23
N HIS A 101 -21.43 14.93 -12.24
CA HIS A 101 -20.10 14.73 -12.81
C HIS A 101 -20.10 14.01 -14.18
N ALA A 102 -21.19 13.34 -14.57
CA ALA A 102 -21.33 12.72 -15.88
C ALA A 102 -22.73 12.98 -16.46
N ALA A 103 -22.81 13.88 -17.44
CA ALA A 103 -24.04 14.08 -18.19
C ALA A 103 -24.24 12.95 -19.21
N ARG A 104 -25.05 11.95 -18.87
CA ARG A 104 -25.92 11.24 -19.82
C ARG A 104 -27.04 10.48 -19.08
N PRO A 105 -28.31 10.65 -19.47
CA PRO A 105 -29.40 9.92 -18.85
C PRO A 105 -29.50 8.53 -19.47
N LEU A 106 -29.50 7.48 -18.64
CA LEU A 106 -29.94 6.14 -19.03
C LEU A 106 -31.14 5.76 -18.18
N ASP A 107 -32.19 5.29 -18.87
CA ASP A 107 -33.49 4.82 -18.35
C ASP A 107 -33.34 3.56 -17.47
N HIS A 108 -32.83 3.70 -16.26
CA HIS A 108 -32.80 2.63 -15.26
C HIS A 108 -34.06 2.56 -14.38
N ALA A 109 -35.03 3.46 -14.61
CA ALA A 109 -36.22 3.59 -13.77
C ALA A 109 -37.14 2.35 -13.78
N ALA A 110 -37.12 1.54 -14.84
CA ALA A 110 -38.04 0.41 -15.02
C ALA A 110 -37.56 -0.91 -14.38
N GLU A 111 -36.24 -1.13 -14.23
CA GLU A 111 -35.68 -2.30 -13.53
C GLU A 111 -35.61 -2.10 -12.01
N GLN A 112 -35.51 -0.84 -11.55
CA GLN A 112 -35.38 -0.46 -10.13
C GLN A 112 -36.62 -0.73 -9.28
N ALA A 113 -37.80 -0.85 -9.88
CA ALA A 113 -39.05 -1.10 -9.15
C ALA A 113 -39.33 -2.60 -8.86
N ARG A 114 -38.52 -3.53 -9.39
CA ARG A 114 -38.83 -4.96 -9.37
C ARG A 114 -38.00 -5.82 -8.41
N MET A 115 -37.00 -5.26 -7.73
CA MET A 115 -36.15 -6.02 -6.80
C MET A 115 -36.12 -5.40 -5.39
N SER A 116 -36.83 -6.06 -4.47
CA SER A 116 -36.70 -6.03 -3.00
C SER A 116 -37.38 -4.90 -2.20
N PRO A 117 -37.89 -5.23 -0.99
CA PRO A 117 -38.79 -4.37 -0.23
C PRO A 117 -38.04 -3.21 0.44
N THR A 118 -38.70 -2.05 0.52
CA THR A 118 -38.34 -0.90 1.33
C THR A 118 -38.09 -1.36 2.76
N ARG A 119 -36.82 -1.43 3.18
CA ARG A 119 -36.48 -1.83 4.55
C ARG A 119 -36.82 -0.65 5.46
N ALA A 120 -37.72 -0.86 6.41
CA ALA A 120 -38.12 0.17 7.36
C ALA A 120 -36.90 0.69 8.11
N VAL A 121 -36.80 2.02 8.23
CA VAL A 121 -35.83 2.69 9.10
C VAL A 121 -35.88 2.04 10.47
N GLN A 122 -34.77 1.43 10.90
CA GLN A 122 -34.73 0.90 12.25
C GLN A 122 -34.52 2.04 13.24
N PRO A 123 -35.39 2.18 14.27
CA PRO A 123 -35.17 3.18 15.30
C PRO A 123 -33.92 2.81 16.10
N LEU A 124 -32.86 3.57 15.91
CA LEU A 124 -31.68 3.48 16.76
C LEU A 124 -31.95 4.13 18.13
N PRO A 125 -31.29 3.67 19.20
CA PRO A 125 -31.29 4.39 20.48
C PRO A 125 -30.81 5.85 20.30
N PRO A 126 -31.29 6.81 21.10
CA PRO A 126 -30.88 8.21 21.00
C PRO A 126 -29.36 8.43 21.10
N ASP A 127 -28.66 7.57 21.84
CA ASP A 127 -27.21 7.63 22.01
C ASP A 127 -26.43 6.59 21.17
N ALA A 128 -27.02 6.12 20.06
CA ALA A 128 -26.33 5.21 19.14
C ALA A 128 -24.94 5.73 18.76
N PHE A 129 -23.96 4.83 18.77
CA PHE A 129 -22.55 5.11 18.51
C PHE A 129 -21.92 6.12 19.49
N GLY A 130 -22.51 6.30 20.68
CA GLY A 130 -22.02 7.24 21.70
C GLY A 130 -20.59 6.97 22.13
N TRP A 131 -20.21 5.69 22.18
CA TRP A 131 -18.87 5.20 22.54
C TRP A 131 -17.76 5.73 21.63
N LEU A 132 -18.03 6.10 20.37
CA LEU A 132 -17.04 6.73 19.48
C LEU A 132 -16.57 8.11 19.96
N THR A 133 -17.43 8.80 20.71
CA THR A 133 -17.23 10.20 21.11
C THR A 133 -17.08 10.38 22.61
N ASP A 134 -17.08 9.28 23.36
CA ASP A 134 -16.97 9.31 24.81
C ASP A 134 -15.51 9.57 25.22
N GLY A 135 -15.31 10.52 26.13
CA GLY A 135 -13.97 10.95 26.58
C GLY A 135 -13.35 10.05 27.66
N ARG A 136 -14.06 9.03 28.15
CA ARG A 136 -13.52 8.09 29.13
C ARG A 136 -12.49 7.18 28.47
N LEU A 137 -11.36 6.99 29.14
CA LEU A 137 -10.19 6.29 28.60
C LEU A 137 -10.56 4.93 27.98
N ALA A 138 -11.36 4.12 28.69
CA ALA A 138 -11.73 2.79 28.22
C ALA A 138 -12.58 2.79 26.94
N LEU A 139 -13.39 3.82 26.70
CA LEU A 139 -14.18 3.94 25.46
C LEU A 139 -13.41 4.63 24.34
N ALA A 140 -12.50 5.56 24.68
CA ALA A 140 -11.56 6.10 23.73
C ALA A 140 -10.63 5.01 23.16
N GLU A 141 -10.18 4.06 24.00
CA GLU A 141 -9.43 2.88 23.55
C GLU A 141 -10.27 1.99 22.62
N LEU A 142 -11.52 1.67 22.99
CA LEU A 142 -12.44 0.92 22.12
C LEU A 142 -12.67 1.63 20.76
N ALA A 143 -12.82 2.96 20.77
CA ALA A 143 -12.99 3.78 19.58
C ALA A 143 -11.76 3.71 18.67
N GLU A 144 -10.56 3.92 19.21
CA GLU A 144 -9.32 3.82 18.43
C GLU A 144 -9.10 2.41 17.89
N ASP A 145 -9.30 1.36 18.67
CA ASP A 145 -9.14 -0.03 18.21
C ASP A 145 -10.10 -0.37 17.05
N ALA A 146 -11.36 0.07 17.16
CA ALA A 146 -12.36 -0.15 16.12
C ALA A 146 -12.03 0.63 14.84
N ILE A 147 -11.59 1.90 14.97
CA ILE A 147 -11.18 2.72 13.83
C ILE A 147 -9.90 2.15 13.20
N ASP A 148 -8.91 1.75 13.99
CA ASP A 148 -7.66 1.11 13.55
C ASP A 148 -7.92 -0.18 12.80
N THR A 149 -8.92 -0.96 13.22
CA THR A 149 -9.35 -2.15 12.48
C THR A 149 -9.83 -1.79 11.08
N VAL A 150 -10.60 -0.71 10.93
CA VAL A 150 -11.05 -0.22 9.61
C VAL A 150 -9.88 0.34 8.80
N ARG A 151 -8.96 1.09 9.42
CA ARG A 151 -7.74 1.63 8.79
C ARG A 151 -6.87 0.49 8.26
N ALA A 152 -6.60 -0.52 9.09
CA ALA A 152 -5.81 -1.70 8.75
C ALA A 152 -6.46 -2.48 7.59
N LEU A 153 -7.80 -2.62 7.59
CA LEU A 153 -8.50 -3.27 6.49
C LEU A 153 -8.37 -2.49 5.18
N ARG A 154 -8.52 -1.15 5.20
CA ARG A 154 -8.32 -0.30 4.02
C ARG A 154 -6.89 -0.33 3.51
N ALA A 155 -5.91 -0.28 4.41
CA ALA A 155 -4.50 -0.42 4.07
C ALA A 155 -4.21 -1.78 3.44
N ALA A 156 -4.74 -2.87 4.02
CA ALA A 156 -4.61 -4.21 3.46
C ALA A 156 -5.25 -4.31 2.06
N ASP A 157 -6.41 -3.71 1.85
CA ASP A 157 -7.07 -3.67 0.54
C ASP A 157 -6.24 -2.89 -0.49
N ALA A 158 -5.75 -1.70 -0.12
CA ALA A 158 -4.90 -0.87 -0.96
C ALA A 158 -3.59 -1.55 -1.34
N LEU A 159 -2.95 -2.26 -0.39
CA LEU A 159 -1.69 -2.96 -0.61
C LEU A 159 -1.90 -4.28 -1.39
N ARG A 160 -2.99 -5.01 -1.14
CA ARG A 160 -3.28 -6.31 -1.75
C ARG A 160 -3.78 -6.19 -3.19
N GLN A 161 -4.74 -5.30 -3.44
CA GLN A 161 -5.41 -5.24 -4.74
C GLN A 161 -4.56 -4.61 -5.85
N ARG A 162 -3.47 -3.91 -5.48
CA ARG A 162 -2.73 -3.05 -6.41
C ARG A 162 -1.27 -3.42 -6.58
N GLY A 163 -0.83 -4.64 -6.24
CA GLY A 163 0.60 -4.92 -6.30
C GLY A 163 1.04 -6.39 -6.31
N ALA A 164 0.18 -7.33 -6.67
CA ALA A 164 0.60 -8.74 -6.64
C ALA A 164 -0.06 -9.63 -7.70
N VAL A 165 -1.21 -9.24 -8.24
CA VAL A 165 -1.91 -10.08 -9.21
C VAL A 165 -2.47 -9.17 -10.29
N LEU A 166 -2.03 -9.39 -11.52
CA LEU A 166 -2.67 -8.85 -12.73
C LEU A 166 -4.08 -9.47 -12.89
N GLU A 167 -4.85 -9.63 -11.83
CA GLU A 167 -6.19 -10.21 -11.81
C GLU A 167 -7.09 -9.42 -10.86
N THR A 168 -8.31 -9.16 -11.33
CA THR A 168 -9.38 -8.61 -10.49
C THR A 168 -9.92 -9.65 -9.51
N SER A 169 -10.74 -9.22 -8.54
CA SER A 169 -11.51 -10.14 -7.68
C SER A 169 -12.46 -11.08 -8.45
N GLY A 170 -12.80 -10.75 -9.70
CA GLY A 170 -13.53 -11.61 -10.63
C GLY A 170 -12.65 -12.57 -11.45
N HIS A 171 -11.35 -12.68 -11.14
CA HIS A 171 -10.35 -13.47 -11.88
C HIS A 171 -10.14 -13.03 -13.34
N TYR A 172 -10.45 -11.76 -13.67
CA TYR A 172 -10.13 -11.19 -14.98
C TYR A 172 -8.72 -10.64 -14.98
N GLN A 173 -7.93 -10.98 -15.99
CA GLN A 173 -6.58 -10.45 -16.08
C GLN A 173 -6.60 -8.97 -16.48
N VAL A 174 -5.77 -8.15 -15.84
CA VAL A 174 -5.65 -6.71 -16.10
C VAL A 174 -4.25 -6.40 -16.60
N PHE A 175 -4.14 -5.53 -17.59
CA PHE A 175 -2.87 -5.09 -18.15
C PHE A 175 -2.91 -3.59 -18.41
N VAL A 176 -1.73 -2.97 -18.53
CA VAL A 176 -1.60 -1.62 -19.07
C VAL A 176 -1.30 -1.68 -20.58
N ASP A 177 -2.04 -0.92 -21.37
CA ASP A 177 -1.76 -0.75 -22.81
C ASP A 177 -0.47 0.08 -22.99
N ARG A 178 0.52 -0.52 -23.65
CA ARG A 178 1.78 0.16 -23.97
C ARG A 178 1.60 1.33 -24.95
N HIS A 179 0.55 1.31 -25.77
CA HIS A 179 0.33 2.38 -26.73
C HIS A 179 -0.25 3.62 -26.05
N ARG A 180 -1.33 3.49 -25.28
CA ARG A 180 -2.09 4.64 -24.73
C ARG A 180 -1.97 4.84 -23.22
N GLY A 181 -1.45 3.86 -22.48
CA GLY A 181 -1.44 3.90 -21.01
C GLY A 181 -2.81 3.62 -20.38
N ASN A 182 -3.76 3.05 -21.12
CA ASN A 182 -5.08 2.66 -20.62
C ASN A 182 -5.06 1.29 -19.94
N SER A 183 -6.10 1.00 -19.16
CA SER A 183 -6.32 -0.35 -18.62
C SER A 183 -6.92 -1.28 -19.67
N LEU A 184 -6.45 -2.52 -19.72
CA LEU A 184 -6.92 -3.60 -20.59
C LEU A 184 -7.37 -4.79 -19.75
N TYR A 185 -8.64 -5.16 -19.86
CA TYR A 185 -9.20 -6.33 -19.20
C TYR A 185 -9.34 -7.48 -20.18
N ALA A 186 -8.77 -8.62 -19.82
CA ALA A 186 -8.93 -9.88 -20.55
C ALA A 186 -10.13 -10.66 -19.99
N LEU A 187 -11.21 -10.66 -20.75
CA LEU A 187 -12.46 -11.32 -20.40
C LEU A 187 -12.59 -12.63 -21.20
N ARG A 188 -12.68 -13.76 -20.51
CA ARG A 188 -12.84 -15.08 -21.15
C ARG A 188 -14.31 -15.49 -21.16
N LEU A 189 -14.81 -15.89 -22.32
CA LEU A 189 -16.10 -16.54 -22.46
C LEU A 189 -15.87 -18.01 -22.85
N GLY A 190 -16.01 -18.91 -21.88
CA GLY A 190 -15.60 -20.30 -22.03
C GLY A 190 -14.09 -20.44 -22.23
N ARG A 191 -13.64 -21.51 -22.88
CA ARG A 191 -12.21 -21.75 -23.16
C ARG A 191 -11.71 -21.15 -24.48
N GLU A 192 -12.62 -20.76 -25.37
CA GLU A 192 -12.29 -20.47 -26.77
C GLU A 192 -12.24 -18.98 -27.13
N ARG A 193 -12.91 -18.12 -26.35
CA ARG A 193 -13.06 -16.70 -26.69
C ARG A 193 -12.42 -15.82 -25.62
N LEU A 194 -11.48 -14.99 -26.06
CA LEU A 194 -10.87 -13.93 -25.28
C LEU A 194 -11.31 -12.58 -25.86
N TYR A 195 -11.96 -11.78 -25.04
CA TYR A 195 -12.30 -10.39 -25.34
C TYR A 195 -11.33 -9.49 -24.58
N LEU A 196 -10.84 -8.45 -25.25
CA LEU A 196 -10.02 -7.41 -24.62
C LEU A 196 -10.85 -6.15 -24.53
N LEU A 197 -11.09 -5.68 -23.30
CA LEU A 197 -11.82 -4.44 -23.03
C LEU A 197 -10.83 -3.38 -22.57
N GLU A 198 -10.69 -2.32 -23.37
CA GLU A 198 -9.87 -1.15 -23.03
C GLU A 198 -10.74 -0.10 -22.33
N LEU A 199 -10.30 0.36 -21.15
CA LEU A 199 -10.96 1.42 -20.39
C LEU A 199 -9.97 2.56 -20.14
N SER A 200 -10.44 3.79 -20.37
CA SER A 200 -9.70 5.03 -20.13
C SER A 200 -9.97 5.66 -18.76
N ASP A 201 -10.52 4.89 -17.82
CA ASP A 201 -10.71 5.37 -16.45
C ASP A 201 -9.33 5.59 -15.79
N PRO A 202 -9.03 6.78 -15.25
CA PRO A 202 -7.69 7.08 -14.72
C PRO A 202 -7.28 6.21 -13.53
N ILE A 203 -8.23 5.80 -12.69
CA ILE A 203 -7.93 4.96 -11.53
C ILE A 203 -7.59 3.55 -12.01
N SER A 204 -8.45 2.96 -12.87
CA SER A 204 -8.19 1.64 -13.45
C SER A 204 -6.87 1.59 -14.24
N ALA A 205 -6.57 2.63 -15.03
CA ALA A 205 -5.33 2.75 -15.79
C ALA A 205 -4.10 2.83 -14.88
N GLY A 206 -4.17 3.61 -13.79
CA GLY A 206 -3.11 3.69 -12.81
C GLY A 206 -2.89 2.36 -12.07
N GLU A 207 -3.97 1.72 -11.63
CA GLU A 207 -3.94 0.43 -10.93
C GLU A 207 -3.32 -0.65 -11.80
N ALA A 208 -3.67 -0.69 -13.10
CA ALA A 208 -3.12 -1.63 -14.06
C ALA A 208 -1.59 -1.50 -14.26
N ASN A 209 -0.99 -0.37 -13.87
CA ASN A 209 0.45 -0.15 -13.97
C ASN A 209 1.18 -0.26 -12.62
N ILE A 210 0.51 -0.43 -11.49
CA ILE A 210 1.20 -0.69 -10.21
C ILE A 210 1.62 -2.16 -10.18
N ALA A 211 2.93 -2.40 -10.04
CA ALA A 211 3.50 -3.74 -9.92
C ALA A 211 3.58 -4.24 -8.48
N GLY A 212 3.69 -3.33 -7.52
CA GLY A 212 3.88 -3.64 -6.11
C GLY A 212 3.62 -2.42 -5.24
N SER A 213 3.10 -2.67 -4.04
CA SER A 213 3.01 -1.67 -2.98
C SER A 213 3.21 -2.34 -1.63
N GLU A 214 4.16 -1.86 -0.84
CA GLU A 214 4.48 -2.43 0.47
C GLU A 214 4.90 -1.35 1.47
N VAL A 215 4.72 -1.64 2.76
CA VAL A 215 5.25 -0.81 3.85
C VAL A 215 6.57 -1.43 4.32
N GLU A 216 7.66 -0.69 4.21
CA GLU A 216 8.98 -1.09 4.70
C GLU A 216 8.99 -1.18 6.23
N ARG A 217 9.97 -1.90 6.80
CA ARG A 217 10.14 -2.00 8.27
C ARG A 217 10.35 -0.64 8.95
N THR A 218 10.84 0.35 8.21
CA THR A 218 11.02 1.73 8.69
C THR A 218 9.72 2.55 8.70
N GLY A 219 8.60 1.93 8.31
CA GLY A 219 7.30 2.60 8.18
C GLY A 219 7.17 3.45 6.91
N ASP A 220 8.02 3.25 5.90
CA ASP A 220 7.92 3.99 4.63
C ASP A 220 7.10 3.21 3.59
N LEU A 221 6.40 3.90 2.70
CA LEU A 221 5.63 3.27 1.63
C LEU A 221 6.50 3.16 0.37
N ARG A 222 6.61 1.95 -0.18
CA ARG A 222 7.32 1.67 -1.44
C ARG A 222 6.34 1.21 -2.49
N ILE A 223 6.42 1.79 -3.69
CA ILE A 223 5.55 1.50 -4.83
C ILE A 223 6.42 1.24 -6.06
N SER A 224 6.13 0.17 -6.79
CA SER A 224 6.76 -0.17 -8.05
C SER A 224 5.75 -0.23 -9.19
N PHE A 225 6.23 -0.10 -10.43
CA PHE A 225 5.40 -0.04 -11.63
C PHE A 225 5.78 -1.14 -12.63
N HIS A 226 4.81 -1.56 -13.45
CA HIS A 226 5.05 -2.56 -14.48
C HIS A 226 5.78 -1.98 -15.69
N ARG A 227 5.50 -0.72 -16.07
CA ARG A 227 6.09 -0.05 -17.23
C ARG A 227 6.24 1.45 -17.02
N GLY A 228 7.31 2.00 -17.59
CA GLY A 228 7.50 3.43 -17.79
C GLY A 228 7.48 3.86 -19.25
N SER A 229 7.70 2.94 -20.21
CA SER A 229 7.78 3.26 -21.64
C SER A 229 6.46 3.12 -22.37
N PHE A 230 5.97 4.21 -22.97
CA PHE A 230 4.73 4.26 -23.74
C PHE A 230 4.96 4.84 -25.14
N SER A 231 4.28 4.32 -26.16
CA SER A 231 4.63 4.61 -27.56
C SER A 231 3.85 5.76 -28.22
N ALA A 232 2.62 6.06 -27.79
CA ALA A 232 1.86 7.15 -28.39
C ALA A 232 2.25 8.52 -27.82
N PRO A 233 2.13 9.60 -28.61
CA PRO A 233 2.30 10.96 -28.11
C PRO A 233 1.36 11.24 -26.93
N GLY A 234 1.91 11.73 -25.81
CA GLY A 234 1.17 12.04 -24.59
C GLY A 234 0.74 10.84 -23.74
N ALA A 235 1.04 9.60 -24.16
CA ALA A 235 0.69 8.41 -23.38
C ALA A 235 1.49 8.30 -22.08
N ILE A 236 2.76 8.69 -22.09
CA ILE A 236 3.60 8.70 -20.89
C ILE A 236 3.09 9.70 -19.85
N ASP A 237 2.69 10.91 -20.27
CA ASP A 237 2.11 11.93 -19.39
C ASP A 237 0.78 11.47 -18.80
N HIS A 238 -0.06 10.84 -19.65
CA HIS A 238 -1.31 10.23 -19.20
C HIS A 238 -1.06 9.14 -18.17
N ALA A 239 -0.18 8.18 -18.46
CA ALA A 239 0.15 7.08 -17.57
C ALA A 239 0.75 7.58 -16.23
N ALA A 240 1.63 8.58 -16.28
CA ALA A 240 2.23 9.19 -15.09
C ALA A 240 1.16 9.85 -14.20
N ARG A 241 0.21 10.56 -14.81
CA ARG A 241 -0.92 11.16 -14.09
C ARG A 241 -1.84 10.10 -13.46
N CYS A 242 -2.15 9.03 -14.19
CA CYS A 242 -2.97 7.93 -13.68
C CYS A 242 -2.27 7.21 -12.51
N ALA A 243 -0.98 6.91 -12.65
CA ALA A 243 -0.16 6.36 -11.57
C ALA A 243 -0.13 7.28 -10.34
N ALA A 244 0.05 8.59 -10.53
CA ALA A 244 0.04 9.57 -9.43
C ALA A 244 -1.28 9.57 -8.63
N LEU A 245 -2.43 9.46 -9.31
CA LEU A 245 -3.73 9.37 -8.64
C LEU A 245 -3.83 8.11 -7.76
N VAL A 246 -3.29 6.99 -8.22
CA VAL A 246 -3.32 5.73 -7.48
C VAL A 246 -2.34 5.74 -6.32
N VAL A 247 -1.14 6.30 -6.49
CA VAL A 247 -0.18 6.53 -5.40
C VAL A 247 -0.83 7.39 -4.29
N LEU A 248 -1.52 8.47 -4.66
CA LEU A 248 -2.24 9.32 -3.72
C LEU A 248 -3.38 8.59 -3.01
N ASP A 249 -4.06 7.68 -3.70
CA ASP A 249 -5.13 6.88 -3.09
C ASP A 249 -4.58 5.80 -2.14
N ILE A 250 -3.46 5.16 -2.48
CA ILE A 250 -2.77 4.20 -1.59
C ILE A 250 -2.26 4.91 -0.34
N GLN A 251 -1.55 6.03 -0.49
CA GLN A 251 -0.96 6.71 0.66
C GLN A 251 -2.04 7.27 1.62
N ARG A 252 -3.21 7.68 1.12
CA ARG A 252 -4.35 8.05 1.96
C ARG A 252 -4.76 6.94 2.91
N ASP A 253 -4.83 5.70 2.41
CA ASP A 253 -5.24 4.56 3.21
C ASP A 253 -4.13 4.03 4.12
N VAL A 254 -2.87 4.09 3.67
CA VAL A 254 -1.73 3.47 4.37
C VAL A 254 -1.05 4.42 5.34
N ILE A 255 -1.07 5.72 5.06
CA ILE A 255 -0.34 6.74 5.82
C ILE A 255 -1.33 7.72 6.47
N GLU A 256 -2.08 8.50 5.69
CA GLU A 256 -2.93 9.58 6.25
C GLU A 256 -4.03 9.02 7.16
N SER A 257 -4.56 7.83 6.85
CA SER A 257 -5.57 7.20 7.67
C SER A 257 -5.08 6.95 9.11
N PHE A 258 -3.77 6.83 9.33
CA PHE A 258 -3.18 6.62 10.66
C PHE A 258 -2.69 7.91 11.33
N GLU A 259 -2.99 9.09 10.76
CA GLU A 259 -2.72 10.36 11.42
C GLU A 259 -3.62 10.53 12.65
N ARG A 260 -3.01 10.79 13.81
CA ARG A 260 -3.68 10.94 15.10
C ARG A 260 -3.28 12.27 15.73
N THR A 261 -4.22 12.90 16.43
CA THR A 261 -3.95 14.15 17.18
C THR A 261 -2.85 13.95 18.24
N ASN A 262 -2.75 12.74 18.80
CA ASN A 262 -1.75 12.35 19.80
C ASN A 262 -1.05 11.05 19.39
N THR A 263 -0.24 11.08 18.32
CA THR A 263 0.58 9.92 17.94
C THR A 263 1.49 9.50 19.11
N PRO A 264 1.44 8.24 19.57
CA PRO A 264 2.38 7.72 20.57
C PRO A 264 3.82 7.99 20.16
N ARG A 265 4.68 8.38 21.11
CA ARG A 265 6.09 8.75 20.84
C ARG A 265 6.92 7.65 20.18
N GLU A 266 6.50 6.41 20.31
CA GLU A 266 7.17 5.23 19.75
C GLU A 266 6.82 4.99 18.28
N LEU A 267 5.76 5.62 17.77
CA LEU A 267 5.31 5.47 16.40
C LEU A 267 5.87 6.60 15.53
N LYS A 268 6.28 6.23 14.31
CA LYS A 268 6.67 7.20 13.28
C LYS A 268 5.43 8.01 12.87
N PRO A 269 5.45 9.34 12.96
CA PRO A 269 4.31 10.14 12.56
C PRO A 269 4.11 10.09 11.05
N ALA A 270 2.85 10.19 10.61
CA ALA A 270 2.49 10.16 9.19
C ALA A 270 3.31 11.16 8.37
N THR A 271 3.58 12.36 8.91
CA THR A 271 4.37 13.43 8.27
C THR A 271 5.83 13.06 8.01
N GLU A 272 6.38 12.08 8.72
CA GLU A 272 7.78 11.62 8.54
C GLU A 272 7.89 10.38 7.63
N MET A 273 6.78 9.72 7.31
CA MET A 273 6.79 8.54 6.43
C MET A 273 7.12 8.96 5.00
N MET A 274 8.11 8.32 4.36
CA MET A 274 8.50 8.59 2.98
C MET A 274 7.69 7.72 2.01
N ILE A 275 7.55 8.21 0.77
CA ILE A 275 6.95 7.47 -0.34
C ILE A 275 8.03 7.24 -1.40
N TYR A 276 8.49 6.00 -1.52
CA TYR A 276 9.49 5.59 -2.50
C TYR A 276 8.81 5.09 -3.78
N LEU A 277 9.23 5.64 -4.92
CA LEU A 277 8.76 5.24 -6.25
C LEU A 277 9.89 4.51 -6.97
N GLU A 278 9.74 3.20 -7.21
CA GLU A 278 10.74 2.41 -7.90
C GLU A 278 10.75 2.71 -9.40
N GLU A 279 11.94 2.98 -9.91
CA GLU A 279 12.22 3.07 -11.34
C GLU A 279 11.73 1.81 -12.09
N THR A 280 11.37 1.99 -13.35
CA THR A 280 11.00 0.89 -14.24
C THR A 280 12.16 0.52 -15.15
N GLU A 281 12.30 -0.78 -15.42
CA GLU A 281 13.39 -1.33 -16.25
C GLU A 281 13.38 -0.79 -17.70
N ASP A 282 12.19 -0.44 -18.23
CA ASP A 282 12.03 0.01 -19.62
C ASP A 282 12.17 1.53 -19.79
N ASP A 283 11.92 2.33 -18.75
CA ASP A 283 12.19 3.78 -18.72
C ASP A 283 12.30 4.31 -17.27
N PRO A 284 13.52 4.42 -16.72
CA PRO A 284 13.72 4.93 -15.36
C PRO A 284 13.21 6.37 -15.15
N SER A 285 13.05 7.16 -16.21
CA SER A 285 12.62 8.55 -16.07
C SER A 285 11.13 8.70 -15.72
N PHE A 286 10.33 7.65 -15.93
CA PHE A 286 8.90 7.63 -15.68
C PHE A 286 8.53 8.07 -14.26
N VAL A 287 9.26 7.59 -13.24
CA VAL A 287 8.96 7.92 -11.84
C VAL A 287 9.16 9.39 -11.50
N HIS A 288 10.01 10.10 -12.24
CA HIS A 288 10.15 11.55 -12.09
C HIS A 288 8.89 12.28 -12.59
N LEU A 289 8.27 11.81 -13.68
CA LEU A 289 7.00 12.33 -14.16
C LEU A 289 5.86 12.03 -13.17
N VAL A 290 5.81 10.81 -12.62
CA VAL A 290 4.84 10.46 -11.56
C VAL A 290 5.00 11.39 -10.36
N LYS A 291 6.23 11.62 -9.90
CA LYS A 291 6.51 12.57 -8.81
C LYS A 291 6.05 13.99 -9.13
N GLN A 292 6.27 14.48 -10.34
CA GLN A 292 5.81 15.80 -10.77
C GLN A 292 4.28 15.90 -10.74
N GLU A 293 3.59 14.87 -11.24
CA GLU A 293 2.12 14.81 -11.20
C GLU A 293 1.58 14.73 -9.77
N ILE A 294 2.25 13.98 -8.88
CA ILE A 294 1.91 13.98 -7.45
C ILE A 294 2.03 15.39 -6.88
N ALA A 295 3.15 16.10 -7.11
CA ALA A 295 3.34 17.46 -6.61
C ALA A 295 2.30 18.45 -7.17
N ARG A 296 1.82 18.23 -8.40
CA ARG A 296 0.76 19.02 -9.02
C ARG A 296 -0.61 18.78 -8.39
N LEU A 297 -0.89 17.54 -8.00
CA LEU A 297 -2.17 17.13 -7.40
C LEU A 297 -2.22 17.41 -5.90
N ASP A 298 -1.09 17.26 -5.22
CA ASP A 298 -0.93 17.47 -3.78
C ASP A 298 0.50 17.93 -3.45
N ALA A 299 0.65 19.26 -3.33
CA ALA A 299 1.93 19.87 -2.99
C ALA A 299 2.40 19.54 -1.56
N GLY A 300 1.48 19.18 -0.66
CA GLY A 300 1.79 18.90 0.75
C GLY A 300 2.62 17.64 0.96
N ILE A 301 2.55 16.69 0.02
CA ILE A 301 3.30 15.43 0.11
C ILE A 301 4.53 15.37 -0.80
N ALA A 302 4.73 16.35 -1.67
CA ALA A 302 5.78 16.33 -2.71
C ALA A 302 7.19 16.11 -2.12
N ASP A 303 7.47 16.72 -0.97
CA ASP A 303 8.75 16.60 -0.29
C ASP A 303 9.00 15.22 0.32
N ARG A 304 7.95 14.41 0.48
CA ARG A 304 8.03 13.03 0.99
C ARG A 304 8.17 11.99 -0.12
N VAL A 305 8.01 12.38 -1.38
CA VAL A 305 8.13 11.47 -2.53
C VAL A 305 9.57 11.43 -3.04
N ARG A 306 10.12 10.20 -3.17
CA ARG A 306 11.50 9.95 -3.57
C ARG A 306 11.57 8.83 -4.63
N PRO A 307 12.07 9.12 -5.84
CA PRO A 307 12.47 8.08 -6.78
C PRO A 307 13.58 7.22 -6.19
N THR A 308 13.55 5.92 -6.48
CA THR A 308 14.55 4.95 -6.01
C THR A 308 14.78 3.88 -7.09
N PRO A 309 15.96 3.25 -7.18
CA PRO A 309 16.22 2.20 -8.15
C PRO A 309 15.22 1.05 -8.05
N SER A 310 15.00 0.38 -9.19
CA SER A 310 14.12 -0.79 -9.25
C SER A 310 14.70 -1.95 -8.47
N LEU A 311 13.81 -2.68 -7.76
CA LEU A 311 14.17 -3.95 -7.11
C LEU A 311 13.49 -5.15 -7.79
N ALA A 312 12.87 -4.94 -8.97
CA ALA A 312 12.02 -5.93 -9.63
C ALA A 312 12.77 -7.21 -10.06
N THR A 313 14.04 -7.07 -10.46
CA THR A 313 14.88 -8.18 -10.97
C THR A 313 15.83 -8.75 -9.91
N VAL A 314 15.85 -8.17 -8.71
CA VAL A 314 16.74 -8.55 -7.61
C VAL A 314 16.34 -9.91 -7.05
N ASN A 315 17.32 -10.75 -6.73
CA ASN A 315 17.07 -12.00 -6.01
C ASN A 315 16.31 -11.74 -4.68
N PRO A 316 15.28 -12.55 -4.32
CA PRO A 316 14.47 -12.29 -3.13
C PRO A 316 15.24 -12.14 -1.81
N GLU A 317 16.32 -12.89 -1.61
CA GLU A 317 17.16 -12.81 -0.40
C GLU A 317 18.00 -11.53 -0.39
N GLU A 318 18.61 -11.17 -1.52
CA GLU A 318 19.33 -9.89 -1.68
C GLU A 318 18.38 -8.70 -1.47
N ARG A 319 17.15 -8.77 -2.00
CA ARG A 319 16.10 -7.75 -1.82
C ARG A 319 15.70 -7.61 -0.35
N ALA A 320 15.41 -8.72 0.32
CA ALA A 320 15.03 -8.72 1.74
C ALA A 320 16.14 -8.14 2.63
N ARG A 321 17.40 -8.47 2.33
CA ARG A 321 18.56 -7.90 3.03
C ARG A 321 18.68 -6.40 2.79
N TYR A 322 18.55 -5.93 1.55
CA TYR A 322 18.61 -4.51 1.22
C TYR A 322 17.55 -3.70 1.98
N LEU A 323 16.31 -4.19 2.01
CA LEU A 323 15.19 -3.52 2.70
C LEU A 323 15.29 -3.59 4.23
N ALA A 324 15.96 -4.61 4.77
CA ALA A 324 16.24 -4.71 6.21
C ALA A 324 17.46 -3.89 6.66
N ALA A 325 18.29 -3.45 5.71
CA ALA A 325 19.55 -2.76 5.98
C ALA A 325 19.36 -1.26 6.29
N GLN A 326 20.28 -0.72 7.09
CA GLN A 326 20.20 0.68 7.52
C GLN A 326 20.61 1.62 6.38
N PRO A 327 19.97 2.79 6.22
CA PRO A 327 20.49 3.82 5.34
C PRO A 327 21.92 4.22 5.73
N LEU A 328 22.80 4.41 4.75
CA LEU A 328 24.18 4.79 5.03
C LEU A 328 24.26 6.27 5.46
N ALA A 329 24.32 6.51 6.77
CA ALA A 329 24.41 7.85 7.35
C ALA A 329 25.85 8.39 7.46
N TRP A 330 26.72 8.07 6.50
CA TRP A 330 28.10 8.57 6.52
C TRP A 330 28.17 10.05 6.18
N ALA A 331 29.09 10.77 6.83
CA ALA A 331 29.41 12.15 6.48
C ALA A 331 30.10 12.22 5.11
N LEU A 332 29.93 13.34 4.39
CA LEU A 332 30.51 13.56 3.06
C LEU A 332 32.03 13.26 2.97
N PRO A 333 32.88 13.61 3.95
CA PRO A 333 34.30 13.26 3.91
C PRO A 333 34.56 11.75 3.80
N LEU A 334 33.83 10.92 4.55
CA LEU A 334 33.98 9.45 4.52
C LEU A 334 33.50 8.87 3.19
N ARG A 335 32.42 9.42 2.62
CA ARG A 335 31.94 9.04 1.28
C ARG A 335 33.01 9.31 0.21
N LYS A 336 33.64 10.48 0.27
CA LYS A 336 34.74 10.86 -0.64
C LYS A 336 35.98 9.99 -0.43
N GLU A 337 36.28 9.61 0.80
CA GLU A 337 37.38 8.69 1.11
C GLU A 337 37.15 7.31 0.48
N LEU A 338 35.92 6.76 0.57
CA LEU A 338 35.57 5.51 -0.10
C LEU A 338 35.77 5.62 -1.62
N LEU A 339 35.23 6.68 -2.25
CA LEU A 339 35.39 6.89 -3.69
C LEU A 339 36.87 7.03 -4.09
N ALA A 340 37.69 7.71 -3.27
CA ALA A 340 39.13 7.81 -3.51
C ALA A 340 39.83 6.46 -3.35
N HIS A 341 39.37 5.60 -2.43
CA HIS A 341 39.88 4.23 -2.30
C HIS A 341 39.53 3.40 -3.54
N MET A 342 38.29 3.48 -4.02
CA MET A 342 37.84 2.83 -5.25
C MET A 342 38.64 3.28 -6.48
N ALA A 343 38.97 4.57 -6.57
CA ALA A 343 39.84 5.10 -7.64
C ALA A 343 41.23 4.46 -7.63
N ARG A 344 41.83 4.30 -6.45
CA ARG A 344 43.15 3.65 -6.31
C ARG A 344 43.14 2.17 -6.65
N THR A 345 42.00 1.49 -6.51
CA THR A 345 41.83 0.08 -6.86
C THR A 345 41.40 -0.15 -8.31
N GLY A 346 41.35 0.91 -9.13
CA GLY A 346 41.16 0.84 -10.58
C GLY A 346 39.74 1.16 -11.08
N PHE A 347 38.84 1.61 -10.21
CA PHE A 347 37.50 2.04 -10.62
C PHE A 347 37.45 3.52 -10.98
N THR A 348 36.74 3.88 -12.05
CA THR A 348 36.53 5.29 -12.40
C THR A 348 35.53 5.93 -11.45
N ALA A 349 36.02 6.64 -10.43
CA ALA A 349 35.20 7.25 -9.38
C ALA A 349 35.25 8.80 -9.38
N GLU A 350 36.09 9.42 -10.20
CA GLU A 350 36.35 10.86 -10.19
C GLU A 350 35.14 11.72 -10.59
N ARG A 351 34.20 11.11 -11.33
CA ARG A 351 32.96 11.75 -11.80
C ARG A 351 31.75 11.41 -10.94
N VAL A 352 31.92 10.60 -9.91
CA VAL A 352 30.81 10.19 -9.05
C VAL A 352 30.48 11.32 -8.09
N ASP A 353 29.24 11.79 -8.16
CA ASP A 353 28.71 12.74 -7.18
C ASP A 353 28.50 12.03 -5.84
N ALA A 354 29.32 12.36 -4.85
CA ALA A 354 29.30 11.72 -3.53
C ALA A 354 28.04 12.04 -2.71
N ASP A 355 27.32 13.12 -3.01
CA ASP A 355 26.06 13.43 -2.34
C ASP A 355 24.93 12.58 -2.93
N HIS A 356 24.87 12.46 -4.25
CA HIS A 356 23.83 11.68 -4.93
C HIS A 356 24.07 10.16 -4.91
N ALA A 357 25.30 9.70 -5.14
CA ALA A 357 25.61 8.26 -5.32
C ALA A 357 25.32 7.40 -4.09
N PHE A 358 25.28 8.01 -2.90
CA PHE A 358 25.03 7.31 -1.64
C PHE A 358 23.57 7.31 -1.20
N THR A 359 22.67 7.97 -1.95
CA THR A 359 21.25 8.14 -1.57
C THR A 359 20.53 6.82 -1.34
N ASN A 360 20.84 5.80 -2.15
CA ASN A 360 20.21 4.48 -2.07
C ASN A 360 21.18 3.40 -1.56
N VAL A 361 22.30 3.79 -0.95
CA VAL A 361 23.28 2.87 -0.36
C VAL A 361 22.85 2.49 1.05
N ARG A 362 22.91 1.18 1.34
CA ARG A 362 22.55 0.62 2.63
C ARG A 362 23.74 -0.07 3.28
N LEU A 363 23.77 -0.05 4.61
CA LEU A 363 24.71 -0.78 5.44
C LEU A 363 24.02 -2.02 6.03
N ALA A 364 24.55 -3.18 5.70
CA ALA A 364 24.08 -4.47 6.21
C ALA A 364 25.19 -5.14 7.01
N GLU A 365 24.80 -5.81 8.09
CA GLU A 365 25.64 -6.76 8.82
C GLU A 365 25.25 -8.17 8.39
N LEU A 366 26.22 -9.07 8.31
CA LEU A 366 26.02 -10.46 7.90
C LEU A 366 26.43 -11.38 9.04
N GLY A 367 25.58 -12.35 9.37
CA GLY A 367 25.94 -13.44 10.25
C GLY A 367 26.83 -14.48 9.56
N ALA A 368 27.64 -15.20 10.34
CA ALA A 368 28.41 -16.33 9.82
C ALA A 368 27.48 -17.41 9.22
N GLY A 369 27.84 -17.89 8.03
CA GLY A 369 27.07 -18.82 7.20
C GLY A 369 26.09 -18.14 6.23
N GLU A 370 25.89 -16.82 6.30
CA GLU A 370 24.97 -16.14 5.38
C GLU A 370 25.54 -16.00 3.97
N VAL A 371 24.69 -16.26 2.97
CA VAL A 371 25.03 -16.08 1.55
C VAL A 371 24.74 -14.63 1.15
N LEU A 372 25.78 -13.84 0.93
CA LEU A 372 25.65 -12.46 0.44
C LEU A 372 25.18 -12.42 -1.01
N VAL A 373 25.80 -13.25 -1.86
CA VAL A 373 25.52 -13.36 -3.30
C VAL A 373 25.42 -14.83 -3.66
N GLN A 374 24.42 -15.20 -4.45
CA GLN A 374 24.28 -16.55 -4.98
C GLN A 374 24.66 -16.60 -6.46
N ALA A 375 25.48 -17.58 -6.85
CA ALA A 375 25.82 -17.76 -8.26
C ALA A 375 24.58 -18.10 -9.11
N GLY A 376 24.55 -17.62 -10.35
CA GLY A 376 23.45 -17.83 -11.30
C GLY A 376 22.22 -16.93 -11.08
N THR A 377 22.22 -16.06 -10.07
CA THR A 377 21.15 -15.07 -9.89
C THR A 377 21.45 -13.79 -10.69
N PRO A 378 20.44 -12.95 -11.00
CA PRO A 378 20.69 -11.65 -11.63
C PRO A 378 21.61 -10.75 -10.78
N ALA A 379 22.58 -10.09 -11.40
CA ALA A 379 23.44 -9.14 -10.71
C ALA A 379 22.75 -7.77 -10.57
N ALA A 380 22.22 -7.47 -9.40
CA ALA A 380 21.50 -6.22 -9.16
C ALA A 380 22.23 -5.24 -8.20
N PHE A 381 23.05 -5.74 -7.27
CA PHE A 381 23.79 -4.90 -6.33
C PHE A 381 25.31 -4.98 -6.52
N VAL A 382 25.97 -3.86 -6.20
CA VAL A 382 27.42 -3.82 -5.99
C VAL A 382 27.66 -3.76 -4.48
N TYR A 383 28.58 -4.60 -3.98
CA TYR A 383 28.91 -4.66 -2.55
C TYR A 383 30.30 -4.10 -2.27
N VAL A 384 30.45 -3.47 -1.11
CA VAL A 384 31.75 -3.06 -0.56
C VAL A 384 31.88 -3.69 0.83
N PRO A 385 32.72 -4.73 1.01
CA PRO A 385 33.01 -5.25 2.34
C PRO A 385 33.80 -4.21 3.14
N LEU A 386 33.37 -3.88 4.35
CA LEU A 386 34.07 -2.92 5.22
C LEU A 386 35.12 -3.58 6.13
N GLY A 387 35.08 -4.91 6.24
CA GLY A 387 35.98 -5.72 7.04
C GLY A 387 36.17 -7.11 6.42
N PRO A 388 37.12 -7.91 6.96
CA PRO A 388 37.33 -9.28 6.51
C PRO A 388 36.17 -10.18 6.94
N GLY A 389 36.04 -11.35 6.31
CA GLY A 389 35.07 -12.37 6.72
C GLY A 389 34.25 -12.95 5.57
N LEU A 390 34.32 -12.39 4.37
CA LEU A 390 33.68 -12.96 3.19
C LEU A 390 34.62 -13.91 2.43
N SER A 391 34.07 -15.01 1.94
CA SER A 391 34.75 -15.94 1.01
C SER A 391 33.97 -16.05 -0.30
N ILE A 392 34.71 -16.02 -1.41
CA ILE A 392 34.19 -16.03 -2.78
C ILE A 392 34.39 -17.45 -3.35
N PHE A 393 33.32 -18.02 -3.88
CA PHE A 393 33.26 -19.35 -4.49
C PHE A 393 32.87 -19.21 -5.97
N PRO A 394 33.83 -19.07 -6.89
CA PRO A 394 33.54 -18.89 -8.32
C PRO A 394 32.95 -20.14 -8.96
N LEU A 395 32.07 -19.94 -9.94
CA LEU A 395 31.66 -21.02 -10.85
C LEU A 395 32.84 -21.46 -11.73
N GLY A 396 32.82 -22.73 -12.17
CA GLY A 396 33.81 -23.24 -13.13
C GLY A 396 35.00 -23.98 -12.51
N GLY A 397 34.92 -24.40 -11.24
CA GLY A 397 35.91 -25.27 -10.61
C GLY A 397 37.16 -24.57 -10.08
N TYR A 398 37.15 -23.24 -10.00
CA TYR A 398 38.21 -22.47 -9.36
C TYR A 398 38.19 -22.64 -7.84
N HIS A 399 39.36 -22.50 -7.20
CA HIS A 399 39.45 -22.49 -5.75
C HIS A 399 38.74 -21.25 -5.17
N SER A 400 38.16 -21.41 -3.98
CA SER A 400 37.64 -20.28 -3.22
C SER A 400 38.79 -19.41 -2.70
N PHE A 401 38.49 -18.14 -2.50
CA PHE A 401 39.45 -17.16 -1.97
C PHE A 401 38.72 -16.09 -1.13
N PRO A 402 39.39 -15.48 -0.14
CA PRO A 402 38.77 -14.45 0.69
C PRO A 402 38.48 -13.19 -0.13
N ALA A 403 37.38 -12.50 0.16
CA ALA A 403 37.13 -11.17 -0.38
C ALA A 403 37.97 -10.14 0.38
N GLU A 404 38.69 -9.29 -0.36
CA GLU A 404 39.46 -8.21 0.24
C GLU A 404 38.53 -7.08 0.72
N PRO A 405 38.71 -6.58 1.95
CA PRO A 405 38.00 -5.40 2.44
C PRO A 405 38.23 -4.19 1.50
N TRP A 406 37.22 -3.35 1.39
CA TRP A 406 37.20 -2.11 0.60
C TRP A 406 37.29 -2.29 -0.93
N LEU A 407 37.23 -3.53 -1.42
CA LEU A 407 37.17 -3.85 -2.84
C LEU A 407 35.74 -4.11 -3.30
N LEU A 408 35.32 -3.51 -4.44
CA LEU A 408 33.99 -3.75 -4.97
C LEU A 408 33.80 -5.21 -5.40
N LEU A 409 32.66 -5.77 -5.02
CA LEU A 409 32.22 -7.09 -5.44
C LEU A 409 31.01 -6.97 -6.37
N GLY A 410 31.04 -7.69 -7.48
CA GLY A 410 29.89 -7.83 -8.40
C GLY A 410 29.66 -6.67 -9.38
N ALA A 411 30.53 -5.65 -9.41
CA ALA A 411 30.38 -4.46 -10.28
C ALA A 411 30.26 -4.80 -11.78
N THR A 412 31.06 -5.75 -12.28
CA THR A 412 31.03 -6.15 -13.70
C THR A 412 29.70 -6.78 -14.11
N GLY A 413 29.12 -7.62 -13.24
CA GLY A 413 27.83 -8.26 -13.50
C GLY A 413 26.70 -7.24 -13.59
N VAL A 414 26.69 -6.28 -12.67
CA VAL A 414 25.70 -5.19 -12.65
C VAL A 414 25.82 -4.31 -13.90
N GLY A 415 27.03 -3.89 -14.27
CA GLY A 415 27.24 -3.05 -15.45
C GLY A 415 26.90 -3.74 -16.78
N GLY A 416 26.99 -5.07 -16.84
CA GLY A 416 26.68 -5.86 -18.02
C GLY A 416 25.27 -6.48 -18.05
N GLY A 417 24.47 -6.33 -16.99
CA GLY A 417 23.18 -7.02 -16.84
C GLY A 417 23.31 -8.54 -16.84
N ALA A 418 24.42 -9.07 -16.32
CA ALA A 418 24.75 -10.49 -16.35
C ALA A 418 24.35 -11.21 -15.04
N GLU A 419 24.34 -12.54 -15.07
CA GLU A 419 24.19 -13.35 -13.86
C GLU A 419 25.46 -13.32 -13.00
N ARG A 420 25.31 -13.60 -11.70
CA ARG A 420 26.40 -13.72 -10.74
C ARG A 420 27.27 -14.93 -11.08
N SER A 421 28.57 -14.71 -11.30
CA SER A 421 29.52 -15.77 -11.63
C SER A 421 30.12 -16.49 -10.41
N ALA A 422 29.73 -16.10 -9.19
CA ALA A 422 30.28 -16.64 -7.94
C ALA A 422 29.25 -16.55 -6.82
N THR A 423 29.33 -17.48 -5.87
CA THR A 423 28.63 -17.39 -4.58
C THR A 423 29.56 -16.71 -3.58
N ILE A 424 29.06 -15.78 -2.77
CA ILE A 424 29.83 -15.08 -1.73
C ILE A 424 29.16 -15.36 -0.39
N VAL A 425 29.93 -15.87 0.57
CA VAL A 425 29.43 -16.29 1.89
C VAL A 425 30.19 -15.57 2.98
N ALA A 426 29.50 -15.12 4.02
CA ALA A 426 30.13 -14.65 5.26
C ALA A 426 30.57 -15.86 6.09
N GLU A 427 31.87 -16.05 6.27
CA GLU A 427 32.44 -17.16 7.05
C GLU A 427 32.74 -16.77 8.51
N ARG A 428 32.78 -15.47 8.83
CA ARG A 428 33.12 -14.96 10.17
C ARG A 428 32.25 -13.79 10.57
#